data_AF-A0A7C2GAE7-F1
#
_entry.id   AF-A0A7C2GAE7-F1
#
_cell.length_a   1.000
_cell.length_b   1.000
_cell.length_c   1.000
_cell.angle_alpha   90.00
_cell.angle_beta   90.00
_cell.angle_gamma   90.00
#
_symmetry.space_group_name_H-M   'P 1'
#
loop_
_entity.id
_entity.type
_entity.pdbx_description
1 polymer ?
#
loop_
_entity_poly.entity_id
_entity_poly.type
_entity_poly.pdbx_seq_one_letter_code
_entity_poly.pdbx_strand_id
1 'polypeptide(L)'
;MVGTAKGDDVIAYAHYFVDEAVSRGILTIGIGDGGNEIGFGRIHARVKEFHPTGRKCRCPCGAGVVTVTSTDILVVAAISNWGAYGLAAVLGMLTGRQESLVDEDTHWRVLDAVVRAGALDGVHVQPIVAEDGVPARTGQALIRMLHQMIYNGSREVKRGF
;
A
#
# COMPACT_ATOMS: atom_id res chain seq x y z
N MET A 1 14.33 -6.21 2.49
CA MET A 1 14.75 -6.54 1.11
C MET A 1 14.21 -5.42 0.23
N VAL A 2 15.07 -4.71 -0.51
CA VAL A 2 14.65 -3.52 -1.26
C VAL A 2 14.42 -3.93 -2.70
N GLY A 3 13.30 -3.51 -3.31
CA GLY A 3 13.00 -3.78 -4.71
C GLY A 3 14.18 -3.39 -5.61
N THR A 4 14.58 -4.29 -6.51
CA THR A 4 15.62 -3.99 -7.49
C THR A 4 15.02 -3.13 -8.59
N ALA A 5 15.69 -2.03 -8.94
CA ALA A 5 15.30 -1.23 -10.10
C ALA A 5 15.29 -2.12 -11.37
N LYS A 6 14.19 -2.08 -12.11
CA LYS A 6 14.02 -2.79 -13.37
C LYS A 6 14.05 -1.77 -14.52
N GLY A 7 14.59 -2.17 -15.66
CA GLY A 7 14.55 -1.37 -16.87
C GLY A 7 13.12 -1.23 -17.43
N ASP A 8 12.95 -0.27 -18.32
CA ASP A 8 11.71 -0.03 -19.07
C ASP A 8 11.36 -1.17 -20.04
N ASP A 9 12.32 -2.04 -20.34
CA ASP A 9 12.15 -3.30 -21.05
C ASP A 9 11.36 -4.35 -20.24
N VAL A 10 11.32 -4.22 -18.90
CA VAL A 10 10.67 -5.17 -17.99
C VAL A 10 9.44 -4.58 -17.30
N ILE A 11 9.43 -3.28 -16.99
CA ILE A 11 8.33 -2.64 -16.27
C ILE A 11 8.04 -1.24 -16.79
N ALA A 12 6.76 -0.91 -16.97
CA ALA A 12 6.34 0.44 -17.32
C ALA A 12 6.64 1.41 -16.17
N TYR A 13 7.06 2.62 -16.53
CA TYR A 13 7.32 3.71 -15.59
C TYR A 13 6.03 4.39 -15.16
N ALA A 14 5.34 3.77 -14.20
CA ALA A 14 4.05 4.24 -13.71
C ALA A 14 4.08 5.66 -13.09
N HIS A 15 5.26 6.16 -12.69
CA HIS A 15 5.40 7.51 -12.16
C HIS A 15 5.03 8.60 -13.17
N TYR A 16 5.15 8.34 -14.49
CA TYR A 16 4.72 9.31 -15.51
C TYR A 16 3.21 9.60 -15.47
N PHE A 17 2.37 8.63 -15.07
CA PHE A 17 0.94 8.90 -14.89
C PHE A 17 0.68 9.84 -13.72
N VAL A 18 1.50 9.76 -12.67
CA VAL A 18 1.38 10.62 -11.49
C VAL A 18 1.92 12.02 -11.80
N ASP A 19 3.06 12.12 -12.48
CA ASP A 19 3.60 13.41 -12.91
C ASP A 19 2.60 14.16 -13.80
N GLU A 20 1.92 13.45 -14.71
CA GLU A 20 0.90 14.03 -15.58
C GLU A 20 -0.41 14.36 -14.83
N ALA A 21 -0.81 13.55 -13.84
CA ALA A 21 -1.94 13.89 -12.99
C ALA A 21 -1.68 15.18 -12.20
N VAL A 22 -0.47 15.32 -11.62
CA VAL A 22 -0.03 16.51 -10.90
C VAL A 22 0.02 17.72 -11.82
N SER A 23 0.56 17.58 -13.04
CA SER A 23 0.64 18.69 -14.02
C SER A 23 -0.75 19.26 -14.38
N ARG A 24 -1.78 18.42 -14.33
CA ARG A 24 -3.18 18.77 -14.59
C ARG A 24 -3.98 19.17 -13.34
N GLY A 25 -3.37 19.18 -12.16
CA GLY A 25 -4.07 19.46 -10.89
C GLY A 25 -5.09 18.38 -10.51
N ILE A 26 -4.89 17.14 -10.96
CA ILE A 26 -5.72 15.98 -10.58
C ILE A 26 -5.22 15.45 -9.24
N LEU A 27 -6.15 15.13 -8.33
CA LEU A 27 -5.82 14.57 -7.02
C LEU A 27 -5.04 13.25 -7.15
N THR A 28 -3.92 13.17 -6.45
CA THR A 28 -3.06 11.99 -6.39
C THR A 28 -2.92 11.46 -4.96
N ILE A 29 -3.08 10.15 -4.79
CA ILE A 29 -2.95 9.46 -3.51
C ILE A 29 -1.96 8.32 -3.69
N GLY A 30 -0.87 8.34 -2.92
CA GLY A 30 0.11 7.26 -2.84
C GLY A 30 -0.11 6.42 -1.59
N ILE A 31 0.05 5.10 -1.71
CA ILE A 31 0.02 4.16 -0.58
C ILE A 31 1.30 3.34 -0.66
N GLY A 32 2.04 3.24 0.45
CA GLY A 32 3.29 2.51 0.46
C GLY A 32 3.82 2.19 1.86
N ASP A 33 4.88 1.40 1.91
CA ASP A 33 5.50 0.85 3.12
C ASP A 33 7.05 0.91 3.12
N GLY A 34 7.70 0.99 1.95
CA GLY A 34 9.15 0.86 1.79
C GLY A 34 9.94 2.16 1.59
N GLY A 35 9.30 3.22 1.09
CA GLY A 35 9.95 4.50 0.78
C GLY A 35 10.36 4.67 -0.69
N ASN A 36 10.34 3.60 -1.46
CA ASN A 36 10.64 3.60 -2.90
C ASN A 36 9.37 3.62 -3.77
N GLU A 37 8.18 3.61 -3.17
CA GLU A 37 6.88 3.64 -3.82
C GLU A 37 6.43 5.07 -4.14
N ILE A 38 5.66 5.23 -5.23
CA ILE A 38 5.09 6.53 -5.61
C ILE A 38 4.31 7.15 -4.43
N GLY A 39 4.64 8.40 -4.13
CA GLY A 39 4.05 9.17 -3.02
C GLY A 39 5.06 9.49 -1.91
N PHE A 40 6.05 8.62 -1.69
CA PHE A 40 7.09 8.87 -0.68
C PHE A 40 7.99 10.07 -0.99
N GLY A 41 7.96 10.59 -2.22
CA GLY A 41 8.56 11.89 -2.57
C GLY A 41 8.12 13.01 -1.63
N ARG A 42 6.88 12.95 -1.11
CA ARG A 42 6.31 13.90 -0.15
C ARG A 42 7.10 14.00 1.16
N ILE A 43 7.72 12.90 1.59
CA ILE A 43 8.50 12.80 2.83
C ILE A 43 9.95 12.35 2.57
N HIS A 44 10.44 12.54 1.34
CA HIS A 44 11.74 12.04 0.87
C HIS A 44 12.87 12.40 1.84
N ALA A 45 13.02 13.68 2.20
CA ALA A 45 14.12 14.13 3.06
C ALA A 45 14.22 13.32 4.36
N ARG A 46 13.08 13.02 5.00
CA ARG A 46 13.03 12.25 6.25
C ARG A 46 13.31 10.78 6.01
N VAL A 47 12.68 10.17 5.01
CA VAL A 47 12.86 8.74 4.72
C VAL A 47 14.29 8.44 4.28
N LYS A 48 14.92 9.35 3.53
CA LYS A 48 16.33 9.26 3.15
C LYS A 48 17.27 9.16 4.35
N GLU A 49 16.93 9.77 5.47
CA GLU A 49 17.77 9.79 6.66
C GLU A 49 17.78 8.46 7.43
N PHE A 50 16.61 7.84 7.62
CA PHE A 50 16.48 6.63 8.43
C PHE A 50 16.42 5.33 7.61
N HIS A 51 16.07 5.38 6.33
CA HIS A 51 15.99 4.18 5.50
C HIS A 51 17.41 3.57 5.31
N PRO A 52 17.60 2.25 5.52
CA PRO A 52 18.93 1.62 5.48
C PRO A 52 19.73 1.86 4.20
N THR A 53 19.04 1.97 3.07
CA THR A 53 19.62 2.31 1.75
C THR A 53 19.16 3.67 1.23
N GLY A 54 18.69 4.55 2.13
CA GLY A 54 18.11 5.84 1.77
C GLY A 54 19.14 6.81 1.20
N ARG A 55 20.31 6.92 1.84
CA ARG A 55 21.40 7.79 1.38
C ARG A 55 22.25 7.18 0.25
N LYS A 56 22.30 5.85 0.18
CA LYS A 56 23.14 5.12 -0.79
C LYS A 56 22.48 3.79 -1.16
N CYS A 57 22.16 3.63 -2.45
CA CYS A 57 21.72 2.35 -3.02
C CYS A 57 22.91 1.38 -3.18
N ARG A 58 22.61 0.12 -3.49
CA ARG A 58 23.62 -0.88 -3.89
C ARG A 58 24.03 -0.78 -5.37
N CYS A 59 23.34 0.07 -6.12
CA CYS A 59 23.60 0.33 -7.53
C CYS A 59 24.80 1.27 -7.72
N PRO A 60 25.50 1.22 -8.88
CA PRO A 60 26.69 2.05 -9.12
C PRO A 60 26.45 3.55 -8.98
N CYS A 61 25.22 4.05 -9.16
CA CYS A 61 24.92 5.47 -9.04
C CYS A 61 24.97 5.99 -7.60
N GLY A 62 24.81 5.11 -6.59
CA GLY A 62 24.86 5.49 -5.18
C GLY A 62 23.79 6.50 -4.72
N ALA A 63 22.75 6.76 -5.50
CA ALA A 63 21.82 7.88 -5.27
C ALA A 63 20.87 7.70 -4.06
N GLY A 64 20.68 6.45 -3.62
CA GLY A 64 19.66 6.09 -2.64
C GLY A 64 18.47 5.39 -3.30
N VAL A 65 17.56 4.84 -2.50
CA VAL A 65 16.38 4.10 -3.01
C VAL A 65 15.06 4.85 -2.80
N VAL A 66 15.07 5.93 -2.01
CA VAL A 66 13.85 6.68 -1.71
C VAL A 66 13.40 7.41 -2.97
N THR A 67 12.13 7.25 -3.33
CA THR A 67 11.61 7.88 -4.53
C THR A 67 11.53 9.40 -4.38
N VAL A 68 11.62 10.10 -5.51
CA VAL A 68 11.33 11.54 -5.61
C VAL A 68 9.88 11.82 -6.01
N THR A 69 9.15 10.81 -6.52
CA THR A 69 7.77 10.98 -7.00
C THR A 69 6.84 11.22 -5.81
N SER A 70 6.28 12.43 -5.75
CA SER A 70 5.37 12.87 -4.69
C SER A 70 3.91 12.75 -5.14
N THR A 71 3.01 12.66 -4.16
CA THR A 71 1.55 12.74 -4.33
C THR A 71 0.97 13.80 -3.38
N ASP A 72 -0.28 14.21 -3.60
CA ASP A 72 -0.98 15.15 -2.72
C ASP A 72 -1.17 14.55 -1.33
N ILE A 73 -1.54 13.27 -1.28
CA ILE A 73 -1.73 12.51 -0.05
C ILE A 73 -0.83 11.28 -0.10
N LEU A 74 -0.18 10.99 1.03
CA LEU A 74 0.58 9.76 1.25
C LEU A 74 -0.03 9.01 2.44
N VAL A 75 -0.40 7.75 2.21
CA VAL A 75 -0.80 6.80 3.25
C VAL A 75 0.35 5.82 3.46
N VAL A 76 0.96 5.85 4.64
CA VAL A 76 2.01 4.90 5.03
C VAL A 76 1.40 3.77 5.84
N ALA A 77 1.71 2.53 5.48
CA ALA A 77 1.28 1.34 6.21
C ALA A 77 2.44 0.35 6.37
N ALA A 78 2.24 -0.70 7.18
CA ALA A 78 3.23 -1.79 7.28
C ALA A 78 3.25 -2.67 6.02
N ILE A 79 2.09 -2.81 5.37
CA ILE A 79 1.87 -3.50 4.10
C ILE A 79 0.92 -2.61 3.29
N SER A 80 1.28 -2.27 2.07
CA SER A 80 0.55 -1.32 1.22
C SER A 80 -0.93 -1.71 1.02
N ASN A 81 -1.22 -3.00 0.86
CA ASN A 81 -2.59 -3.51 0.75
C ASN A 81 -3.41 -3.21 2.01
N TRP A 82 -2.80 -3.27 3.20
CA TRP A 82 -3.49 -2.94 4.45
C TRP A 82 -3.79 -1.45 4.54
N GLY A 83 -2.89 -0.60 4.03
CA GLY A 83 -3.16 0.84 3.86
C GLY A 83 -4.37 1.09 2.96
N ALA A 84 -4.49 0.35 1.86
CA ALA A 84 -5.65 0.42 0.96
C ALA A 84 -6.95 -0.05 1.65
N TYR A 85 -6.91 -1.13 2.44
CA TYR A 85 -8.07 -1.56 3.23
C TYR A 85 -8.48 -0.54 4.29
N GLY A 86 -7.51 0.10 4.95
CA GLY A 86 -7.79 1.20 5.88
C GLY A 86 -8.46 2.39 5.19
N LEU A 87 -7.99 2.77 4.00
CA LEU A 87 -8.62 3.82 3.20
C LEU A 87 -10.05 3.44 2.79
N ALA A 88 -10.25 2.20 2.31
CA ALA A 88 -11.56 1.68 1.95
C ALA A 88 -12.53 1.69 3.15
N ALA A 89 -12.05 1.33 4.34
CA ALA A 89 -12.82 1.36 5.58
C ALA A 89 -13.30 2.78 5.93
N VAL A 90 -12.39 3.77 5.88
CA VAL A 90 -12.72 5.18 6.15
C VAL A 90 -13.71 5.72 5.13
N LEU A 91 -13.51 5.46 3.84
CA LEU A 91 -14.45 5.86 2.78
C LEU A 91 -15.82 5.20 2.94
N GLY A 92 -15.83 3.91 3.31
CA GLY A 92 -17.07 3.19 3.58
C GLY A 92 -17.87 3.80 4.72
N MET A 93 -17.19 4.24 5.80
CA MET A 93 -17.83 4.98 6.89
C MET A 93 -18.35 6.35 6.43
N LEU A 94 -17.51 7.16 5.78
CA LEU A 94 -17.85 8.54 5.42
C LEU A 94 -18.96 8.63 4.38
N THR A 95 -19.07 7.63 3.50
CA THR A 95 -20.08 7.59 2.43
C THR A 95 -21.28 6.71 2.76
N GLY A 96 -21.28 6.03 3.91
CA GLY A 96 -22.32 5.06 4.28
C GLY A 96 -22.32 3.79 3.41
N ARG A 97 -21.21 3.51 2.71
CA ARG A 97 -21.03 2.39 1.78
C ARG A 97 -20.02 1.39 2.31
N GLN A 98 -20.41 0.65 3.34
CA GLN A 98 -19.53 -0.28 4.04
C GLN A 98 -19.03 -1.42 3.14
N GLU A 99 -19.73 -1.73 2.05
CA GLU A 99 -19.32 -2.67 1.01
C GLU A 99 -18.03 -2.27 0.26
N SER A 100 -17.56 -1.04 0.45
CA SER A 100 -16.27 -0.57 -0.08
C SER A 100 -15.09 -1.34 0.52
N LEU A 101 -15.22 -1.86 1.75
CA LEU A 101 -14.22 -2.71 2.38
C LEU A 101 -14.50 -4.17 2.00
N VAL A 102 -13.53 -4.82 1.36
CA VAL A 102 -13.59 -6.24 1.02
C VAL A 102 -13.76 -7.12 2.27
N ASP A 103 -14.41 -8.28 2.12
CA ASP A 103 -14.42 -9.31 3.17
C ASP A 103 -13.15 -10.17 3.14
N GLU A 104 -12.94 -10.97 4.19
CA GLU A 104 -11.75 -11.81 4.34
C GLU A 104 -11.63 -12.91 3.28
N ASP A 105 -12.73 -13.48 2.82
CA ASP A 105 -12.71 -14.55 1.82
C ASP A 105 -12.34 -13.96 0.45
N THR A 106 -12.87 -12.79 0.13
CA THR A 106 -12.50 -12.02 -1.07
C THR A 106 -11.03 -11.65 -1.06
N HIS A 107 -10.48 -11.18 0.07
CA HIS A 107 -9.04 -10.92 0.19
C HIS A 107 -8.20 -12.18 -0.11
N TRP A 108 -8.53 -13.31 0.52
CA TRP A 108 -7.81 -14.55 0.27
C TRP A 108 -7.91 -14.99 -1.20
N ARG A 109 -9.12 -14.91 -1.80
CA ARG A 109 -9.34 -15.28 -3.20
C ARG A 109 -8.57 -14.40 -4.17
N VAL A 110 -8.46 -13.09 -3.89
CA VAL A 110 -7.65 -12.17 -4.69
C VAL A 110 -6.18 -12.56 -4.61
N LEU A 111 -5.65 -12.81 -3.41
CA LEU A 111 -4.27 -13.24 -3.23
C LEU A 111 -3.98 -14.58 -3.93
N ASP A 112 -4.84 -15.59 -3.75
CA ASP A 112 -4.70 -16.89 -4.42
C ASP A 112 -4.74 -16.72 -5.96
N ALA A 113 -5.65 -15.89 -6.47
CA ALA A 113 -5.76 -15.63 -7.91
C ALA A 113 -4.50 -14.96 -8.48
N VAL A 114 -3.95 -13.94 -7.84
CA VAL A 114 -2.73 -13.27 -8.34
C VAL A 114 -1.51 -14.17 -8.25
N VAL A 115 -1.40 -14.99 -7.20
CA VAL A 115 -0.31 -15.98 -7.07
C VAL A 115 -0.43 -17.05 -8.17
N ARG A 116 -1.63 -17.57 -8.44
CA ARG A 116 -1.89 -18.49 -9.56
C ARG A 116 -1.60 -17.86 -10.93
N ALA A 117 -1.74 -16.54 -11.05
CA ALA A 117 -1.38 -15.80 -12.25
C ALA A 117 0.13 -15.52 -12.37
N GLY A 118 0.95 -15.94 -11.39
CA GLY A 118 2.40 -15.84 -11.43
C GLY A 118 2.98 -14.74 -10.52
N ALA A 119 2.17 -14.08 -9.70
CA ALA A 119 2.69 -13.17 -8.68
C ALA A 119 3.50 -13.94 -7.62
N LEU A 120 4.53 -13.28 -7.10
CA LEU A 120 5.37 -13.78 -6.02
C LEU A 120 5.19 -12.90 -4.80
N ASP A 121 5.26 -13.50 -3.62
CA ASP A 121 5.44 -12.75 -2.38
C ASP A 121 6.76 -11.97 -2.45
N GLY A 122 6.71 -10.68 -2.07
CA GLY A 122 7.85 -9.79 -2.15
C GLY A 122 9.03 -10.32 -1.34
N VAL A 123 8.82 -10.67 -0.06
CA VAL A 123 9.89 -11.04 0.87
C VAL A 123 10.50 -12.40 0.58
N HIS A 124 9.69 -13.40 0.28
CA HIS A 124 10.15 -14.77 0.04
C HIS A 124 10.55 -15.01 -1.42
N VAL A 125 10.08 -14.19 -2.37
CA VAL A 125 10.26 -14.40 -3.81
C VAL A 125 9.74 -15.78 -4.23
N GLN A 126 8.59 -16.17 -3.67
CA GLN A 126 7.94 -17.46 -3.92
C GLN A 126 6.45 -17.28 -4.21
N PRO A 127 5.83 -18.20 -4.98
CA PRO A 127 4.39 -18.16 -5.26
C PRO A 127 3.61 -18.70 -4.05
N ILE A 128 3.60 -17.91 -2.97
CA ILE A 128 2.88 -18.22 -1.72
C ILE A 128 1.78 -17.19 -1.50
N VAL A 129 0.67 -17.63 -0.89
CA VAL A 129 -0.47 -16.76 -0.57
C VAL A 129 -0.15 -15.92 0.68
N ALA A 130 0.70 -14.91 0.47
CA ALA A 130 1.22 -14.00 1.48
C ALA A 130 1.44 -12.60 0.89
N GLU A 131 1.51 -11.60 1.77
CA GLU A 131 1.83 -10.21 1.46
C GLU A 131 3.03 -9.81 2.33
N ASP A 132 4.14 -9.39 1.71
CA ASP A 132 5.38 -9.03 2.40
C ASP A 132 5.85 -10.07 3.44
N GLY A 133 5.68 -11.34 3.11
CA GLY A 133 6.02 -12.47 3.95
C GLY A 133 5.04 -12.75 5.08
N VAL A 134 3.94 -12.01 5.15
CA VAL A 134 2.86 -12.22 6.11
C VAL A 134 1.79 -13.12 5.47
N PRO A 135 1.46 -14.29 6.05
CA PRO A 135 0.43 -15.17 5.49
C PRO A 135 -0.94 -14.49 5.42
N ALA A 136 -1.72 -14.79 4.37
CA ALA A 136 -3.02 -14.16 4.12
C ALA A 136 -3.97 -14.15 5.34
N ARG A 137 -3.93 -15.18 6.19
CA ARG A 137 -4.73 -15.24 7.44
C ARG A 137 -4.58 -14.01 8.34
N THR A 138 -3.41 -13.36 8.33
CA THR A 138 -3.17 -12.15 9.12
C THR A 138 -3.83 -10.94 8.47
N GLY A 139 -3.77 -10.83 7.13
CA GLY A 139 -4.52 -9.82 6.38
C GLY A 139 -6.03 -9.97 6.56
N GLN A 140 -6.53 -11.20 6.53
CA GLN A 140 -7.92 -11.53 6.88
C GLN A 140 -8.30 -11.05 8.28
N ALA A 141 -7.46 -11.33 9.29
CA ALA A 141 -7.71 -10.85 10.66
C ALA A 141 -7.76 -9.31 10.74
N LEU A 142 -6.88 -8.61 10.04
CA LEU A 142 -6.89 -7.15 9.94
C LEU A 142 -8.19 -6.64 9.30
N ILE A 143 -8.63 -7.25 8.19
CA ILE A 143 -9.90 -6.91 7.53
C ILE A 143 -11.09 -7.12 8.47
N ARG A 144 -11.14 -8.25 9.19
CA ARG A 144 -12.17 -8.51 10.21
C ARG A 144 -12.18 -7.40 11.26
N MET A 145 -11.02 -6.97 11.74
CA MET A 145 -10.92 -5.88 12.71
C MET A 145 -11.46 -4.57 12.14
N LEU A 146 -11.13 -4.22 10.90
CA LEU A 146 -11.66 -3.04 10.23
C LEU A 146 -13.19 -3.10 10.11
N HIS A 147 -13.77 -4.23 9.70
CA HIS A 147 -15.23 -4.42 9.69
C HIS A 147 -15.85 -4.19 11.07
N GLN A 148 -15.23 -4.68 12.14
CA GLN A 148 -15.71 -4.45 13.50
C GLN A 148 -15.58 -2.98 13.93
N MET A 149 -14.52 -2.29 13.54
CA MET A 149 -14.35 -0.86 13.82
C MET A 149 -15.44 -0.04 13.12
N ILE A 150 -15.72 -0.32 11.85
CA ILE A 150 -16.78 0.31 11.08
C ILE A 150 -18.14 0.04 11.74
N TYR A 151 -18.44 -1.23 12.03
CA TYR A 151 -19.70 -1.64 12.65
C TYR A 151 -19.95 -0.93 13.99
N ASN A 152 -18.93 -0.85 14.84
CA ASN A 152 -19.04 -0.17 16.13
C ASN A 152 -19.18 1.35 15.94
N GLY A 153 -18.42 1.93 15.01
CA GLY A 153 -18.43 3.36 14.72
C GLY A 153 -19.71 3.85 14.04
N SER A 154 -20.44 2.98 13.32
CA SER A 154 -21.67 3.33 12.62
C SER A 154 -22.93 3.22 13.48
N ARG A 155 -22.82 2.82 14.75
CA ARG A 155 -23.97 2.61 15.64
C ARG A 155 -24.07 3.72 16.66
N GLU A 156 -25.27 4.29 16.80
CA GLU A 156 -25.61 5.06 17.99
C GLU A 156 -25.84 4.11 19.17
N VAL A 157 -24.98 4.18 20.17
CA VAL A 157 -25.18 3.44 21.43
C VAL A 157 -25.80 4.40 22.45
N LYS A 158 -27.12 4.29 22.65
CA LYS A 158 -27.78 4.94 23.79
C LYS A 158 -27.45 4.15 25.05
N ARG A 159 -26.59 4.71 25.89
CA ARG A 159 -26.33 4.16 27.23
C ARG A 159 -27.38 4.74 28.17
N GLY A 160 -28.14 3.86 28.84
CA GLY A 160 -29.25 4.23 29.72
C GLY A 160 -28.78 4.66 31.12
N PHE A 161 -27.76 5.51 31.19
CA PHE A 161 -27.27 6.12 32.41
C PHE A 161 -26.87 7.57 32.15
#